data_AF-A0A1V3XKE9-F1
#
_entry.id   AF-A0A1V3XKE9-F1
#
_cell.length_a   1.000
_cell.length_b   1.000
_cell.length_c   1.000
_cell.angle_alpha   90.00
_cell.angle_beta   90.00
_cell.angle_gamma   90.00
#
_symmetry.space_group_name_H-M   'P 1'
#
loop_
_entity.id
_entity.type
_entity.pdbx_description
1 polymer ?
#
loop_
_entity_poly.entity_id
_entity_poly.type
_entity_poly.pdbx_seq_one_letter_code
_entity_poly.pdbx_strand_id
1 'polypeptide(L)'
;MQHGPPVALTDYLYLVTAIAGGVVAFLVPVYGRTWNLTLPVIDAIALGTWAVAGAQKTLGIGLGWAAALLMGTITAVGGGTLRDIAVRRTPLIFGGNTLYATCAVIASGVVVLFAHYGQATVGAVVATVVGAVLCLVARWRGWQLTEGRHGTTPCEDSQVSGCPDYVAGQQRRLTAAAGQ
;
A
#
# COMPACT_ATOMS: atom_id res chain seq x y z
N MET A 1 -1.27 5.80 -22.61
CA MET A 1 0.16 6.15 -22.46
C MET A 1 1.02 5.43 -23.51
N GLN A 2 0.72 5.57 -24.81
CA GLN A 2 1.53 4.95 -25.89
C GLN A 2 2.43 6.01 -26.53
N HIS A 3 3.28 6.65 -25.72
CA HIS A 3 4.31 7.56 -26.20
C HIS A 3 5.67 7.08 -25.71
N GLY A 4 6.43 6.48 -26.61
CA GLY A 4 7.85 6.16 -26.43
C GLY A 4 8.19 5.12 -25.35
N PRO A 5 9.48 4.76 -25.25
CA PRO A 5 9.99 3.95 -24.14
C PRO A 5 9.73 4.66 -22.79
N PRO A 6 9.49 3.91 -21.71
CA PRO A 6 9.11 4.49 -20.42
C PRO A 6 10.20 5.45 -19.91
N VAL A 7 9.77 6.56 -19.30
CA VAL A 7 10.67 7.64 -18.82
C VAL A 7 11.78 7.11 -17.91
N ALA A 8 11.49 6.06 -17.13
CA ALA A 8 12.47 5.41 -16.26
C ALA A 8 13.62 4.70 -16.99
N LEU A 9 13.46 4.34 -18.27
CA LEU A 9 14.48 3.66 -19.09
C LEU A 9 15.13 4.60 -20.11
N THR A 10 14.57 5.79 -20.34
CA THR A 10 15.10 6.76 -21.30
C THR A 10 16.03 7.76 -20.65
N ASP A 11 15.76 8.15 -19.40
CA ASP A 11 16.60 9.08 -18.66
C ASP A 11 17.61 8.34 -17.78
N TYR A 12 18.90 8.52 -18.07
CA TYR A 12 20.00 7.95 -17.27
C TYR A 12 19.95 8.42 -15.81
N LEU A 13 19.45 9.64 -15.57
CA LEU A 13 19.38 10.23 -14.23
C LEU A 13 18.49 9.43 -13.27
N TYR A 14 17.32 8.95 -13.72
CA TYR A 14 16.45 8.12 -12.87
C TYR A 14 17.16 6.85 -12.42
N LEU A 15 17.86 6.19 -13.35
CA LEU A 15 18.57 4.94 -13.09
C LEU A 15 19.75 5.14 -12.12
N VAL A 16 20.53 6.20 -12.31
CA VAL A 16 21.63 6.57 -11.39
C VAL A 16 21.12 6.88 -10.00
N THR A 17 20.06 7.70 -9.87
CA THR A 17 19.51 8.05 -8.55
C THR A 17 18.97 6.83 -7.80
N ALA A 18 18.37 5.87 -8.51
CA ALA A 18 17.86 4.63 -7.91
C ALA A 18 19.01 3.74 -7.40
N ILE A 19 20.04 3.53 -8.21
CA ILE A 19 21.23 2.74 -7.82
C ILE A 19 21.96 3.43 -6.67
N ALA A 20 22.18 4.74 -6.76
CA ALA A 20 22.84 5.51 -5.69
C ALA A 20 22.05 5.42 -4.37
N GLY A 21 20.73 5.58 -4.41
CA GLY A 21 19.86 5.42 -3.24
C GLY A 21 19.95 4.00 -2.64
N GLY A 22 19.96 2.97 -3.48
CA GLY A 22 20.13 1.57 -3.04
C GLY A 22 21.49 1.31 -2.40
N VAL A 23 22.58 1.82 -2.99
CA VAL A 23 23.93 1.72 -2.43
C VAL A 23 24.04 2.44 -1.09
N VAL A 24 23.49 3.66 -0.98
CA VAL A 24 23.45 4.40 0.29
C VAL A 24 22.65 3.63 1.34
N ALA A 25 21.49 3.09 0.98
CA ALA A 25 20.68 2.27 1.89
C ALA A 25 21.40 0.99 2.35
N PHE A 26 22.26 0.41 1.51
CA PHE A 26 23.07 -0.75 1.87
C PHE A 26 24.25 -0.40 2.79
N LEU A 27 24.90 0.74 2.54
CA LEU A 27 26.09 1.17 3.30
C LEU A 27 25.75 1.78 4.66
N VAL A 28 24.56 2.35 4.83
CA VAL A 28 24.12 2.93 6.11
C VAL A 28 23.49 1.81 6.95
N PRO A 29 24.12 1.38 8.07
CA PRO A 29 23.54 0.35 8.93
C PRO A 29 22.34 0.93 9.68
N VAL A 30 21.14 0.63 9.19
CA VAL A 30 19.90 1.18 9.74
C VAL A 30 19.30 0.27 10.81
N TYR A 31 19.83 0.39 12.02
CA TYR A 31 19.34 -0.33 13.20
C TYR A 31 19.11 0.65 14.35
N GLY A 32 17.85 0.77 14.80
CA GLY A 32 17.50 1.59 15.97
C GLY A 32 16.06 2.11 16.02
N ARG A 33 15.68 2.69 17.17
CA ARG A 33 14.34 3.25 17.43
C ARG A 33 13.98 4.41 16.49
N THR A 34 14.98 5.20 16.09
CA THR A 34 14.80 6.34 15.18
C THR A 34 14.33 5.90 13.79
N TRP A 35 14.84 4.79 13.26
CA TRP A 35 14.46 4.30 11.92
C TRP A 35 12.99 3.88 11.85
N ASN A 36 12.50 3.23 12.92
CA ASN A 36 11.08 2.85 13.03
C ASN A 36 10.15 4.08 13.09
N LEU A 37 10.65 5.24 13.53
CA LEU A 37 9.89 6.49 13.57
C LEU A 37 10.00 7.30 12.27
N THR A 38 11.17 7.29 11.62
CA THR A 38 11.41 8.08 10.40
C THR A 38 10.90 7.40 9.14
N LEU A 39 11.00 6.08 9.03
CA LEU A 39 10.52 5.33 7.86
C LEU A 39 9.04 5.60 7.53
N PRO A 40 8.11 5.55 8.49
CA PRO A 40 6.70 5.84 8.22
C PRO A 40 6.44 7.27 7.73
N VAL A 41 7.25 8.23 8.17
CA VAL A 41 7.13 9.64 7.78
C VAL A 41 7.60 9.83 6.34
N ILE A 42 8.77 9.30 6.00
CA ILE A 42 9.34 9.35 4.65
C ILE A 42 8.39 8.66 3.66
N ASP A 43 7.84 7.51 4.07
CA ASP A 43 6.84 6.78 3.30
C ASP A 43 5.57 7.60 3.05
N ALA A 44 5.02 8.27 4.07
CA ALA A 44 3.83 9.09 3.92
C ALA A 44 4.04 10.27 2.95
N ILE A 45 5.23 10.90 2.99
CA ILE A 45 5.61 11.98 2.06
C ILE A 45 5.77 11.42 0.64
N ALA A 46 6.45 10.28 0.50
CA ALA A 46 6.64 9.64 -0.79
C ALA A 46 5.28 9.29 -1.42
N LEU A 47 4.37 8.68 -0.66
CA LEU A 47 3.01 8.36 -1.09
C LEU A 47 2.30 9.59 -1.66
N GLY A 48 2.28 10.71 -0.92
CA GLY A 48 1.66 11.95 -1.37
C GLY A 48 2.27 12.47 -2.67
N THR A 49 3.61 12.45 -2.76
CA THR A 49 4.35 12.94 -3.93
C THR A 49 4.06 12.09 -5.17
N TRP A 50 4.06 10.76 -5.02
CA TRP A 50 3.76 9.83 -6.12
C TRP A 50 2.29 9.89 -6.57
N ALA A 51 1.37 10.13 -5.64
CA ALA A 51 -0.04 10.33 -5.96
C ALA A 51 -0.23 11.57 -6.84
N VAL A 52 0.42 12.68 -6.44
CA VAL A 52 0.44 13.93 -7.18
C VAL A 52 1.04 13.76 -8.57
N ALA A 53 2.22 13.14 -8.67
CA ALA A 53 2.90 12.93 -9.95
C ALA A 53 2.05 12.10 -10.93
N GLY A 54 1.40 11.02 -10.45
CA GLY A 54 0.52 10.19 -11.26
C GLY A 54 -0.73 10.93 -11.74
N ALA A 55 -1.37 11.68 -10.84
CA ALA A 55 -2.57 12.46 -11.17
C ALA A 55 -2.26 13.60 -12.15
N GLN A 56 -1.20 14.39 -11.91
CA GLN A 56 -0.79 15.48 -12.78
C GLN A 56 -0.42 14.99 -14.19
N LYS A 57 0.32 13.89 -14.28
CA LYS A 57 0.68 13.30 -15.58
C LYS A 57 -0.56 12.84 -16.35
N THR A 58 -1.57 12.35 -15.64
CA THR A 58 -2.84 11.91 -16.23
C THR A 58 -3.71 13.09 -16.69
N LEU A 59 -3.78 14.16 -15.91
CA LEU A 59 -4.46 15.40 -16.34
C LEU A 59 -3.73 16.05 -17.52
N GLY A 60 -2.40 16.01 -17.54
CA GLY A 60 -1.58 16.58 -18.62
C GLY A 60 -1.76 15.90 -19.98
N ILE A 61 -2.21 14.64 -20.00
CA ILE A 61 -2.56 13.92 -21.24
C ILE A 61 -4.05 14.08 -21.61
N GLY A 62 -4.77 14.99 -20.95
CA GLY A 62 -6.17 15.29 -21.23
C GLY A 62 -7.18 14.24 -20.72
N LEU A 63 -6.75 13.31 -19.86
CA LEU A 63 -7.67 12.35 -19.25
C LEU A 63 -8.50 13.02 -18.14
N GLY A 64 -9.75 12.59 -18.01
CA GLY A 64 -10.69 13.15 -17.03
C GLY A 64 -10.26 12.97 -15.57
N TRP A 65 -10.91 13.73 -14.69
CA TRP A 65 -10.63 13.77 -13.25
C TRP A 65 -10.67 12.39 -12.57
N ALA A 66 -11.60 11.52 -12.97
CA ALA A 66 -11.73 10.17 -12.42
C ALA A 66 -10.52 9.28 -12.76
N ALA A 67 -10.01 9.39 -14.00
CA ALA A 67 -8.82 8.65 -14.40
C ALA A 67 -7.56 9.18 -13.69
N ALA A 68 -7.47 10.50 -13.47
CA ALA A 68 -6.38 11.09 -12.71
C ALA A 68 -6.37 10.63 -11.24
N LEU A 69 -7.53 10.53 -10.60
CA LEU A 69 -7.69 9.96 -9.26
C LEU A 69 -7.20 8.51 -9.20
N LEU A 70 -7.64 7.67 -10.14
CA LEU A 70 -7.25 6.26 -10.18
C LEU A 70 -5.76 6.09 -10.48
N MET A 71 -5.22 6.82 -11.45
CA MET A 71 -3.80 6.71 -11.78
C MET A 71 -2.89 7.25 -10.67
N GLY A 72 -3.28 8.34 -10.00
CA GLY A 72 -2.56 8.85 -8.82
C GLY A 72 -2.51 7.83 -7.70
N THR A 73 -3.67 7.28 -7.33
CA THR A 73 -3.78 6.28 -6.26
C THR A 73 -2.99 5.00 -6.56
N ILE A 74 -3.13 4.46 -7.76
CA ILE A 74 -2.39 3.26 -8.19
C ILE A 74 -0.90 3.51 -8.20
N THR A 75 -0.43 4.68 -8.65
CA THR A 75 1.01 5.01 -8.68
C THR A 75 1.58 5.06 -7.26
N ALA A 76 0.88 5.74 -6.34
CA ALA A 76 1.32 5.88 -4.96
C ALA A 76 1.30 4.55 -4.19
N VAL A 77 0.20 3.81 -4.30
CA VAL A 77 0.04 2.52 -3.59
C VAL A 77 0.91 1.45 -4.23
N GLY A 78 0.99 1.42 -5.56
CA GLY A 78 1.77 0.46 -6.33
C GLY A 78 3.27 0.48 -5.99
N GLY A 79 3.85 1.66 -5.79
CA GLY A 79 5.24 1.77 -5.35
C GLY A 79 5.47 1.20 -3.95
N GLY A 80 4.55 1.47 -3.01
CA GLY A 80 4.59 0.92 -1.66
C GLY A 80 4.38 -0.59 -1.63
N THR A 81 3.40 -1.11 -2.38
CA THR A 81 3.15 -2.56 -2.42
C THR A 81 4.29 -3.32 -3.07
N LEU A 82 4.90 -2.78 -4.14
CA LEU A 82 6.04 -3.41 -4.80
C LEU A 82 7.24 -3.54 -3.86
N ARG A 83 7.52 -2.53 -3.03
CA ARG A 83 8.59 -2.60 -2.03
C ARG A 83 8.30 -3.67 -0.98
N ASP A 84 7.05 -3.80 -0.55
CA ASP A 84 6.66 -4.71 0.52
C ASP A 84 6.82 -6.16 0.04
N ILE A 85 6.43 -6.43 -1.21
CA ILE A 85 6.62 -7.72 -1.89
C ILE A 85 8.11 -8.05 -2.05
N ALA A 86 8.93 -7.08 -2.47
CA ALA A 86 10.37 -7.28 -2.63
C ALA A 86 11.06 -7.70 -1.31
N VAL A 87 10.56 -7.21 -0.17
CA VAL A 87 11.03 -7.54 1.18
C VAL A 87 10.28 -8.75 1.78
N ARG A 88 9.42 -9.43 1.01
CA ARG A 88 8.58 -10.57 1.44
C ARG A 88 7.69 -10.25 2.65
N ARG A 89 7.13 -9.04 2.70
CA ARG A 89 6.14 -8.64 3.71
C ARG A 89 4.75 -8.51 3.09
N THR A 90 3.72 -8.71 3.90
CA THR A 90 2.35 -8.46 3.49
C THR A 90 2.19 -6.97 3.19
N PRO A 91 1.68 -6.57 2.01
CA PRO A 91 1.57 -5.16 1.65
C PRO A 91 0.62 -4.42 2.59
N LEU A 92 0.94 -3.17 2.94
CA LEU A 92 0.14 -2.39 3.90
C LEU A 92 -1.32 -2.19 3.47
N ILE A 93 -1.60 -2.22 2.17
CA ILE A 93 -2.96 -2.11 1.64
C ILE A 93 -3.85 -3.33 1.97
N PHE A 94 -3.25 -4.52 2.09
CA PHE A 94 -3.95 -5.76 2.40
C PHE A 94 -3.84 -6.16 3.87
N GLY A 95 -2.87 -5.60 4.60
CA GLY A 95 -2.68 -5.88 6.02
C GLY A 95 -3.63 -5.08 6.90
N GLY A 96 -4.91 -5.49 6.98
CA GLY A 96 -5.96 -5.25 8.01
C GLY A 96 -6.11 -3.89 8.72
N ASN A 97 -5.29 -2.87 8.46
CA ASN A 97 -5.02 -1.90 9.52
C ASN A 97 -4.47 -0.52 9.10
N THR A 98 -4.43 -0.14 7.83
CA THR A 98 -3.99 1.22 7.49
C THR A 98 -4.85 1.85 6.40
N LEU A 99 -5.31 3.09 6.65
CA LEU A 99 -6.01 3.97 5.70
C LEU A 99 -5.10 4.43 4.52
N TYR A 100 -4.13 3.61 4.13
CA TYR A 100 -3.09 3.92 3.16
C TYR A 100 -3.65 4.26 1.78
N ALA A 101 -4.62 3.47 1.29
CA ALA A 101 -5.35 3.80 0.07
C ALA A 101 -6.18 5.08 0.21
N THR A 102 -6.87 5.25 1.34
CA THR A 102 -7.69 6.44 1.59
C THR A 102 -6.87 7.72 1.57
N CYS A 103 -5.65 7.70 2.15
CA CYS A 103 -4.71 8.81 2.04
C CYS A 103 -4.36 9.11 0.58
N ALA A 104 -4.04 8.08 -0.21
CA ALA A 104 -3.67 8.23 -1.61
C ALA A 104 -4.83 8.81 -2.45
N VAL A 105 -6.06 8.40 -2.15
CA VAL A 105 -7.28 8.90 -2.80
C VAL A 105 -7.46 10.38 -2.47
N ILE A 106 -7.34 10.75 -1.20
CA ILE A 106 -7.50 12.14 -0.77
C ILE A 106 -6.39 13.03 -1.34
N ALA A 107 -5.12 12.59 -1.32
CA ALA A 107 -4.02 13.32 -1.94
C ALA A 107 -4.26 13.54 -3.44
N SER A 108 -4.69 12.50 -4.15
CA SER A 108 -5.03 12.60 -5.58
C SER A 108 -6.22 13.53 -5.82
N GLY A 109 -7.23 13.53 -4.94
CA GLY A 109 -8.40 14.41 -5.05
C GLY A 109 -8.06 15.88 -4.84
N VAL A 110 -7.19 16.17 -3.86
CA VAL A 110 -6.72 17.53 -3.60
C VAL A 110 -5.98 18.09 -4.82
N VAL A 111 -5.06 17.34 -5.42
CA VAL A 111 -4.33 17.84 -6.59
C VAL A 111 -5.24 18.02 -7.80
N VAL A 112 -6.21 17.12 -8.02
CA VAL A 112 -7.19 17.25 -9.09
C VAL A 112 -8.03 18.51 -8.89
N LEU A 113 -8.49 18.77 -7.67
CA LEU A 113 -9.26 19.97 -7.33
C LEU A 113 -8.46 21.25 -7.62
N PHE A 114 -7.21 21.33 -7.18
CA PHE A 114 -6.35 22.50 -7.43
C PHE A 114 -5.95 22.65 -8.90
N ALA A 115 -5.85 21.54 -9.64
CA ALA A 115 -5.62 21.57 -11.08
C ALA A 115 -6.82 22.19 -11.82
N HIS A 116 -8.06 21.98 -11.35
CA HIS A 116 -9.24 22.64 -11.90
C HIS A 116 -9.21 24.17 -11.71
N TYR A 117 -8.59 24.67 -10.65
CA TYR A 117 -8.41 26.11 -10.40
C TYR A 117 -7.17 26.71 -11.09
N GLY A 118 -6.46 25.94 -11.90
CA GLY A 118 -5.27 26.40 -12.64
C GLY A 118 -3.99 26.56 -11.79
N GLN A 119 -4.01 26.12 -10.53
CA GLN A 119 -2.89 26.26 -9.59
C GLN A 119 -2.20 24.92 -9.33
N ALA A 120 -1.67 24.30 -10.39
CA ALA A 120 -1.11 22.95 -10.34
C ALA A 120 0.09 22.82 -9.38
N THR A 121 0.97 23.82 -9.31
CA THR A 121 2.17 23.80 -8.46
C THR A 121 1.82 23.90 -6.98
N VAL A 122 0.92 24.83 -6.62
CA VAL A 122 0.43 24.96 -5.25
C VAL A 122 -0.36 23.71 -4.85
N GLY A 123 -1.20 23.21 -5.77
CA GLY A 123 -1.93 21.96 -5.60
C GLY A 123 -1.04 20.76 -5.32
N ALA A 124 0.12 20.65 -5.99
CA ALA A 124 1.08 19.57 -5.74
C ALA A 124 1.65 19.60 -4.32
N VAL A 125 2.06 20.78 -3.85
CA VAL A 125 2.61 20.93 -2.48
C VAL A 125 1.52 20.66 -1.45
N VAL A 126 0.34 21.28 -1.62
CA VAL A 126 -0.79 21.11 -0.70
C VAL A 126 -1.24 19.65 -0.66
N ALA A 127 -1.40 18.99 -1.81
CA ALA A 127 -1.80 17.58 -1.87
C ALA A 127 -0.77 16.64 -1.22
N THR A 128 0.53 16.91 -1.41
CA THR A 128 1.60 16.12 -0.77
C THR A 128 1.56 16.28 0.74
N VAL A 129 1.43 17.51 1.23
CA VAL A 129 1.34 17.81 2.67
C VAL A 129 0.08 17.21 3.28
N VAL A 130 -1.09 17.41 2.66
CA VAL A 130 -2.36 16.87 3.14
C VAL A 130 -2.32 15.34 3.14
N GLY A 131 -1.82 14.71 2.07
CA GLY A 131 -1.65 13.26 1.99
C GLY A 131 -0.73 12.72 3.08
N ALA A 132 0.43 13.35 3.27
CA ALA A 132 1.41 12.94 4.27
C ALA A 132 0.87 13.11 5.71
N VAL A 133 0.30 14.27 6.02
CA VAL A 133 -0.30 14.56 7.33
C VAL A 133 -1.43 13.60 7.62
N LEU A 134 -2.34 13.38 6.66
CA LEU A 134 -3.45 12.47 6.86
C LEU A 134 -2.97 11.04 7.13
N CYS A 135 -1.96 10.57 6.40
CA CYS A 135 -1.41 9.23 6.62
C CYS A 135 -0.65 9.11 7.93
N LEU A 136 0.07 10.14 8.36
CA LEU A 136 0.71 10.20 9.67
C LEU A 136 -0.32 10.21 10.80
N VAL A 137 -1.36 11.03 10.69
CA VAL A 137 -2.45 11.12 11.68
C VAL A 137 -3.22 9.82 11.75
N ALA A 138 -3.55 9.19 10.62
CA ALA A 138 -4.23 7.90 10.57
C ALA A 138 -3.41 6.80 11.25
N ARG A 139 -2.09 6.78 11.01
CA ARG A 139 -1.16 5.86 11.69
C ARG A 139 -1.08 6.15 13.19
N TRP A 140 -0.99 7.42 13.59
CA TRP A 140 -0.84 7.78 14.99
C TRP A 140 -2.11 7.54 15.81
N ARG A 141 -3.29 7.77 15.24
CA ARG A 141 -4.58 7.46 15.89
C ARG A 141 -4.92 5.97 15.86
N GLY A 142 -4.09 5.14 15.21
CA GLY A 142 -4.36 3.73 15.04
C GLY A 142 -5.72 3.48 14.39
N TRP A 143 -6.09 4.30 13.40
CA TRP A 143 -7.36 4.14 12.69
C TRP A 143 -7.32 2.86 11.87
N GLN A 144 -7.78 1.79 12.51
CA GLN A 144 -8.04 0.49 11.92
C GLN A 144 -9.44 0.58 11.32
N LEU A 145 -9.59 0.22 10.04
CA LEU A 145 -10.94 -0.06 9.54
C LEU A 145 -11.40 -1.28 10.33
N THR A 146 -12.46 -1.15 11.14
CA THR A 146 -13.01 -2.26 11.93
C THR A 146 -13.10 -3.50 11.05
N GLU A 147 -12.28 -4.51 11.35
CA GLU A 147 -12.36 -5.81 10.68
C GLU A 147 -13.81 -6.27 10.84
N GLY A 148 -14.54 -6.34 9.73
CA GLY A 148 -15.83 -7.01 9.73
C GLY A 148 -15.55 -8.42 10.22
N ARG A 149 -16.17 -8.83 11.33
CA ARG A 149 -16.14 -10.21 11.83
C ARG A 149 -16.53 -11.15 10.68
N HIS A 150 -15.55 -11.63 9.92
CA HIS A 150 -15.71 -12.87 9.20
C HIS A 150 -15.70 -13.94 10.27
N GLY A 151 -16.92 -14.32 10.68
CA GLY A 151 -17.13 -15.53 11.44
C GLY A 151 -16.36 -16.66 10.75
N THR A 152 -15.53 -17.32 11.52
CA THR A 152 -15.12 -18.72 11.35
C THR A 152 -15.78 -19.40 10.15
N THR A 153 -15.15 -19.34 8.98
CA THR A 153 -15.45 -20.34 7.95
C THR A 153 -15.00 -21.69 8.51
N PRO A 154 -15.87 -22.71 8.55
CA PRO A 154 -15.54 -24.03 9.07
C PRO A 154 -14.30 -24.60 8.37
N CYS A 155 -13.53 -25.40 9.12
CA CYS A 155 -12.25 -26.01 8.74
C CYS A 155 -12.16 -26.38 7.26
N GLU A 156 -11.13 -25.85 6.60
CA GLU A 156 -10.68 -26.31 5.29
C GLU A 156 -10.32 -27.81 5.36
N ASP A 157 -10.84 -28.60 4.41
CA ASP A 157 -10.82 -30.08 4.38
C ASP A 157 -9.42 -30.72 4.49
N SER A 158 -8.35 -29.94 4.36
CA SER A 158 -6.95 -30.39 4.49
C SER A 158 -6.44 -30.48 5.95
N GLN A 159 -7.23 -30.04 6.94
CA GLN A 159 -6.85 -30.04 8.38
C GLN A 159 -7.81 -30.84 9.28
N VAL A 160 -8.74 -31.61 8.70
CA VAL A 160 -9.77 -32.37 9.46
C VAL A 160 -9.16 -33.40 10.43
N SER A 161 -7.98 -33.94 10.11
CA SER A 161 -7.25 -34.90 10.94
C SER A 161 -6.71 -34.33 12.27
N GLY A 162 -6.68 -33.01 12.43
CA GLY A 162 -6.21 -32.34 13.66
C GLY A 162 -7.33 -31.83 14.58
N CYS A 163 -8.60 -31.98 14.21
CA CYS A 163 -9.71 -31.41 14.97
C CYS A 163 -10.08 -32.31 16.17
N PRO A 164 -10.06 -31.82 17.43
CA PRO A 164 -10.33 -32.64 18.61
C PRO A 164 -11.69 -33.36 18.56
N ASP A 165 -12.70 -32.70 18.01
CA ASP A 165 -14.07 -33.24 17.92
C ASP A 165 -14.19 -34.34 16.85
N TYR A 166 -13.39 -34.26 15.77
CA TYR A 166 -13.37 -35.29 14.71
C TYR A 166 -12.71 -36.58 15.21
N VAL A 167 -11.57 -36.46 15.91
CA VAL A 167 -10.84 -37.61 16.49
C VAL A 167 -11.72 -38.36 17.52
N ALA A 168 -12.44 -37.61 18.36
CA ALA A 168 -13.38 -38.18 19.34
C ALA A 168 -14.58 -38.89 18.68
N GLY A 169 -15.02 -38.44 17.50
CA GLY A 169 -16.06 -39.09 16.70
C GLY A 169 -15.57 -40.36 16.01
N GLN A 170 -14.33 -40.37 15.51
CA GLN A 170 -13.74 -41.51 14.82
C GLN A 170 -13.45 -42.68 15.78
N GLN A 171 -12.94 -42.41 16.98
CA GLN A 171 -12.72 -43.45 18.00
C GLN A 171 -14.01 -44.15 18.41
N ARG A 172 -15.12 -43.41 18.58
CA ARG A 172 -16.42 -44.01 18.90
C ARG A 172 -16.94 -44.94 17.80
N ARG A 173 -16.72 -44.58 16.53
CA ARG A 173 -17.10 -45.43 15.39
C ARG A 173 -16.25 -46.70 15.30
N LEU A 174 -14.95 -46.61 15.60
CA LEU A 174 -14.05 -47.77 15.62
C LEU A 174 -14.36 -48.72 16.78
N THR A 175 -14.68 -48.21 17.98
CA THR A 175 -15.13 -49.05 19.11
C THR A 175 -16.49 -49.71 18.88
N ALA A 176 -17.38 -49.08 18.10
CA ALA A 176 -18.66 -49.67 17.73
C ALA A 176 -18.50 -50.78 16.67
N ALA A 177 -17.52 -50.67 15.76
CA ALA A 177 -17.25 -51.68 14.73
C ALA A 177 -16.46 -52.89 15.26
N ALA A 178 -15.68 -52.74 16.33
CA ALA A 178 -14.92 -53.84 16.96
C ALA A 178 -15.74 -54.67 17.97
N GLY A 179 -17.04 -54.35 18.15
CA GLY A 179 -17.97 -55.04 19.04
C GLY A 179 -18.92 -56.02 18.34
N GLN A 180 -18.64 -56.40 17.08
CA GLN A 180 -19.32 -57.44 16.31
C GLN A 180 -18.31 -58.50 15.87
#